data_AF-A0A1V4M3U6-F1
#
_entry.id   AF-A0A1V4M3U6-F1
#
_cell.length_a   1.000
_cell.length_b   1.000
_cell.length_c   1.000
_cell.angle_alpha   90.00
_cell.angle_beta   90.00
_cell.angle_gamma   90.00
#
_symmetry.space_group_name_H-M   'P 1'
#
loop_
_entity.id
_entity.type
_entity.pdbx_description
1 polymer ?
#
loop_
_entity_poly.entity_id
_entity_poly.type
_entity_poly.pdbx_seq_one_letter_code
_entity_poly.pdbx_strand_id
1 'polypeptide(L)'
;MVKKIIAQRKIIQMLVAIGVYQLVFVMGFNLFYLLAASILLGGILGKTFCRWMCPIGFLSETINTLRGKDQKASLYNYHKVGCPIAWIQGYLNKISFVKIKLDSKSCTRCGACDNICYISALNKDYSLIKAAKLDPALSYRCSKCLDCVAVCPTGSLSLKLDI
;
A
#
# COMPACT_ATOMS: atom_id res chain seq x y z
N MET A 1 9.42 14.97 0.09
CA MET A 1 8.13 15.09 -0.61
C MET A 1 7.18 13.92 -0.35
N VAL A 2 7.64 12.66 -0.42
CA VAL A 2 6.82 11.45 -0.22
C VAL A 2 6.03 11.43 1.11
N LYS A 3 6.61 11.91 2.22
CA LYS A 3 5.90 12.06 3.51
C LYS A 3 4.61 12.90 3.43
N LYS A 4 4.63 14.04 2.73
CA LYS A 4 3.45 14.93 2.58
C LYS A 4 2.36 14.26 1.75
N ILE A 5 2.76 13.57 0.68
CA ILE A 5 1.87 12.84 -0.23
C ILE A 5 1.12 11.72 0.52
N ILE A 6 1.82 10.97 1.39
CA ILE A 6 1.21 9.90 2.20
C ILE A 6 0.30 10.48 3.29
N ALA A 7 0.69 11.59 3.93
CA ALA A 7 -0.15 12.24 4.93
C ALA A 7 -1.46 12.79 4.34
N GLN A 8 -1.42 13.31 3.11
CA GLN A 8 -2.60 13.83 2.40
C GLN A 8 -3.44 12.75 1.71
N ARG A 9 -3.07 11.47 1.84
CA ARG A 9 -3.76 10.34 1.18
C ARG A 9 -5.27 10.32 1.44
N LYS A 10 -5.71 10.69 2.65
CA LYS A 10 -7.15 10.75 3.01
C LYS A 10 -7.92 11.83 2.24
N ILE A 11 -7.28 12.98 2.02
CA ILE A 11 -7.87 14.09 1.27
C ILE A 11 -7.97 13.70 -0.21
N ILE A 12 -6.91 13.10 -0.76
CA ILE A 12 -6.87 12.63 -2.14
C ILE A 12 -7.96 11.57 -2.38
N GLN A 13 -8.15 10.65 -1.43
CA GLN A 13 -9.23 9.66 -1.49
C GLN A 13 -10.63 10.28 -1.53
N MET A 14 -10.90 11.29 -0.69
CA MET A 14 -12.19 11.98 -0.71
C MET A 14 -12.41 12.74 -2.03
N LEU A 15 -11.39 13.42 -2.56
CA LEU A 15 -11.48 14.14 -3.84
C LEU A 15 -11.73 13.20 -5.01
N VAL A 16 -11.04 12.06 -5.08
CA VAL A 16 -11.27 11.05 -6.13
C VAL A 16 -12.67 10.47 -6.04
N ALA A 17 -13.16 10.17 -4.83
CA ALA A 17 -14.51 9.65 -4.64
C ALA A 17 -15.59 10.66 -5.10
N ILE A 18 -15.44 11.94 -4.75
CA ILE A 18 -16.34 13.00 -5.20
C ILE A 18 -16.28 13.16 -6.72
N GLY A 19 -15.09 13.16 -7.31
CA GLY A 19 -14.92 13.27 -8.77
C GLY A 19 -15.58 12.11 -9.53
N VAL A 20 -15.40 10.87 -9.05
CA VAL A 20 -16.04 9.69 -9.64
C VAL A 20 -17.57 9.76 -9.50
N TYR A 21 -18.07 10.20 -8.33
CA TYR A 21 -19.51 10.38 -8.12
C TYR A 21 -20.10 11.40 -9.09
N GLN A 22 -19.44 12.55 -9.25
CA GLN A 22 -19.86 13.60 -10.19
C GLN A 22 -19.86 13.09 -11.65
N LEU A 23 -18.81 12.37 -12.07
CA LEU A 23 -18.72 11.78 -13.42
C LEU A 23 -19.86 10.79 -13.72
N VAL A 24 -20.24 9.94 -12.76
CA VAL A 24 -21.30 8.95 -12.96
C VAL A 24 -22.69 9.58 -12.92
N PHE A 25 -22.97 10.37 -11.89
CA PHE A 25 -24.33 10.88 -11.64
C PHE A 25 -24.68 12.14 -12.45
N VAL A 26 -23.70 12.98 -12.81
CA VAL A 26 -23.96 14.22 -13.57
C VAL A 26 -23.72 14.03 -15.07
N MET A 27 -22.67 13.31 -15.47
CA MET A 27 -22.31 13.14 -16.89
C MET A 27 -22.86 11.86 -17.53
N GLY A 28 -23.52 10.98 -16.76
CA GLY A 28 -24.14 9.75 -17.28
C GLY A 28 -23.13 8.75 -17.87
N PHE A 29 -21.87 8.80 -17.43
CA PHE A 29 -20.82 7.92 -17.96
C PHE A 29 -21.10 6.45 -17.61
N ASN A 30 -20.99 5.57 -18.61
CA ASN A 30 -21.23 4.14 -18.42
C ASN A 30 -20.23 3.54 -17.41
N LEU A 31 -20.77 2.84 -16.40
CA LEU A 31 -20.01 2.20 -15.32
C LEU A 31 -18.93 1.23 -15.84
N PHE A 32 -19.16 0.63 -17.02
CA PHE A 32 -18.22 -0.27 -17.68
C PHE A 32 -16.86 0.39 -17.97
N TYR A 33 -16.83 1.64 -18.44
CA TYR A 33 -15.57 2.33 -18.73
C TYR A 33 -14.77 2.64 -17.46
N LEU A 34 -15.45 2.95 -16.36
CA LEU A 34 -14.79 3.17 -15.06
C LEU A 34 -14.18 1.87 -14.51
N LEU A 35 -14.89 0.76 -14.64
CA LEU A 35 -14.40 -0.57 -14.27
C LEU A 35 -13.20 -0.98 -15.14
N ALA A 36 -13.29 -0.80 -16.46
CA ALA A 36 -12.19 -1.10 -17.38
C ALA A 36 -10.94 -0.25 -17.08
N ALA A 37 -11.12 1.06 -16.87
CA ALA A 37 -10.01 1.96 -16.54
C ALA A 37 -9.34 1.62 -15.20
N SER A 38 -10.13 1.27 -14.18
CA SER A 38 -9.60 0.90 -12.86
C SER A 38 -8.87 -0.45 -12.87
N ILE A 39 -9.32 -1.42 -13.68
CA ILE A 39 -8.60 -2.69 -13.89
C ILE A 39 -7.27 -2.44 -14.63
N LEU A 40 -7.28 -1.65 -15.70
CA LEU A 40 -6.08 -1.32 -16.48
C LEU A 40 -5.03 -0.57 -15.62
N LEU A 41 -5.46 0.47 -14.90
CA LEU A 41 -4.58 1.23 -14.00
C LEU A 41 -4.10 0.37 -12.83
N GLY A 42 -4.96 -0.51 -12.29
CA GLY A 42 -4.60 -1.47 -11.26
C GLY A 42 -3.57 -2.52 -11.73
N GLY A 43 -3.62 -2.92 -12.99
CA GLY A 43 -2.62 -3.80 -13.60
C GLY A 43 -1.24 -3.13 -13.75
N ILE A 44 -1.23 -1.86 -14.17
CA ILE A 44 0.01 -1.11 -14.44
C ILE A 44 0.67 -0.62 -13.15
N LEU A 45 -0.10 0.03 -12.26
CA LEU A 45 0.41 0.61 -11.02
C LEU A 45 0.45 -0.41 -9.87
N GLY A 46 -0.27 -1.53 -10.01
CA GLY A 46 -0.34 -2.59 -9.00
C GLY A 46 -1.10 -2.17 -7.74
N LYS A 47 -0.69 -2.73 -6.60
CA LYS A 47 -1.34 -2.54 -5.28
C LYS A 47 -1.33 -1.10 -4.74
N THR A 48 -0.43 -0.22 -5.20
CA THR A 48 -0.40 1.17 -4.75
C THR A 48 -1.70 1.89 -5.13
N PHE A 49 -2.27 1.56 -6.28
CA PHE A 49 -3.48 2.18 -6.80
C PHE A 49 -4.74 1.72 -6.07
N CYS A 50 -4.93 0.41 -5.84
CA CYS A 50 -6.09 -0.09 -5.09
C CYS A 50 -6.12 0.41 -3.64
N ARG A 51 -4.96 0.63 -3.01
CA ARG A 51 -4.89 1.24 -1.68
C ARG A 51 -5.34 2.70 -1.71
N TRP A 52 -5.09 3.43 -2.81
CA TRP A 52 -5.45 4.83 -2.98
C TRP A 52 -6.86 5.05 -3.52
N MET A 53 -7.44 4.08 -4.21
CA MET A 53 -8.81 4.15 -4.73
C MET A 53 -9.85 3.41 -3.89
N CYS A 54 -9.47 2.43 -3.07
CA CYS A 54 -10.44 1.61 -2.33
C CYS A 54 -10.92 2.31 -1.04
N PRO A 55 -12.22 2.68 -0.94
CA PRO A 55 -12.78 3.31 0.25
C PRO A 55 -12.92 2.34 1.44
N ILE A 56 -13.05 1.03 1.17
CA ILE A 56 -13.17 -0.02 2.20
C ILE A 56 -11.91 -0.09 3.06
N GLY A 57 -10.73 0.11 2.46
CA GLY A 57 -9.47 0.13 3.19
C GLY A 57 -9.39 1.29 4.19
N PHE A 58 -9.91 2.47 3.82
CA PHE A 58 -10.00 3.62 4.71
C PHE A 58 -11.02 3.40 5.84
N LEU A 59 -12.16 2.79 5.51
CA LEU A 59 -13.19 2.47 6.49
C LEU A 59 -12.65 1.50 7.54
N SER A 60 -11.94 0.45 7.11
CA SER A 60 -11.29 -0.50 8.03
C SER A 60 -10.26 0.19 8.94
N GLU A 61 -9.43 1.09 8.41
CA GLU A 61 -8.46 1.84 9.23
C GLU A 61 -9.16 2.71 10.27
N THR A 62 -10.19 3.46 9.87
CA THR A 62 -10.92 4.38 10.76
C THR A 62 -11.65 3.62 11.86
N ILE A 63 -12.35 2.53 11.54
CA ILE A 63 -13.06 1.69 12.52
C ILE A 63 -12.08 1.09 13.54
N ASN A 64 -10.90 0.66 13.10
CA ASN A 64 -9.92 0.03 13.99
C ASN A 64 -9.18 1.04 14.87
N THR A 65 -8.93 2.27 14.38
CA THR A 65 -8.44 3.37 15.22
C THR A 65 -9.46 3.73 16.30
N LEU A 66 -10.77 3.71 16.00
CA LEU A 66 -11.83 3.94 16.99
C LEU A 66 -11.96 2.81 18.03
N ARG A 67 -11.60 1.57 17.66
CA ARG A 67 -11.77 0.38 18.51
C ARG A 67 -10.56 0.11 19.43
N GLY A 68 -9.51 0.94 19.41
CA GLY A 68 -8.33 0.81 20.28
C GLY A 68 -7.50 -0.47 20.08
N LYS A 69 -7.74 -1.22 18.99
CA LYS A 69 -7.06 -2.49 18.69
C LYS A 69 -5.79 -2.23 17.89
N ASP A 70 -4.75 -3.03 18.12
CA ASP A 70 -3.46 -2.95 17.42
C ASP A 70 -3.63 -2.75 15.90
N GLN A 71 -3.43 -1.52 15.43
CA GLN A 71 -3.67 -1.11 14.03
C GLN A 71 -2.87 -1.97 13.05
N LYS A 72 -1.67 -2.42 13.47
CA LYS A 72 -0.81 -3.33 12.70
C LYS A 72 -1.45 -4.71 12.52
N ALA A 73 -2.02 -5.28 13.57
CA ALA A 73 -2.66 -6.60 13.53
C ALA A 73 -3.92 -6.60 12.65
N SER A 74 -4.67 -5.49 12.63
CA SER A 74 -5.84 -5.36 11.76
C SER A 74 -5.47 -5.26 10.27
N LEU A 75 -4.47 -4.43 9.91
CA LEU A 75 -3.98 -4.38 8.52
C LEU A 75 -3.47 -5.73 8.04
N TYR A 76 -2.79 -6.46 8.92
CA TYR A 76 -2.27 -7.78 8.63
C TYR A 76 -3.38 -8.78 8.38
N ASN A 77 -4.42 -8.81 9.23
CA ASN A 77 -5.57 -9.68 9.05
C ASN A 77 -6.41 -9.30 7.83
N TYR A 78 -6.58 -8.01 7.52
CA TYR A 78 -7.29 -7.55 6.31
C TYR A 78 -6.63 -8.05 5.02
N HIS A 79 -5.30 -8.00 4.94
CA HIS A 79 -4.57 -8.53 3.78
C HIS A 79 -4.31 -10.05 3.85
N LYS A 80 -4.55 -10.69 5.00
CA LYS A 80 -4.49 -12.15 5.17
C LYS A 80 -5.82 -12.83 4.81
N VAL A 81 -6.93 -12.22 5.20
CA VAL A 81 -8.32 -12.71 5.01
C VAL A 81 -9.00 -12.00 3.82
N GLY A 82 -8.22 -11.31 2.99
CA GLY A 82 -8.73 -10.35 2.02
C GLY A 82 -9.76 -10.92 1.04
N CYS A 83 -10.69 -10.04 0.64
CA CYS A 83 -11.59 -10.16 -0.51
C CYS A 83 -10.89 -10.82 -1.73
N PRO A 84 -11.59 -11.58 -2.60
CA PRO A 84 -11.01 -12.25 -3.77
C PRO A 84 -10.12 -11.33 -4.64
N ILE A 85 -10.45 -10.05 -4.69
CA ILE A 85 -9.69 -9.00 -5.39
C ILE A 85 -8.29 -8.79 -4.79
N ALA A 86 -8.15 -8.87 -3.46
CA ALA A 86 -6.87 -8.78 -2.78
C ALA A 86 -5.98 -9.99 -3.09
N TRP A 87 -6.56 -11.20 -3.24
CA TRP A 87 -5.86 -12.44 -3.61
C TRP A 87 -5.22 -12.35 -5.00
N ILE A 88 -5.97 -11.89 -5.99
CA ILE A 88 -5.46 -11.65 -7.34
C ILE A 88 -4.33 -10.60 -7.30
N GLN A 89 -4.51 -9.52 -6.54
CA GLN A 89 -3.53 -8.44 -6.48
C GLN A 89 -2.27 -8.77 -5.68
N GLY A 90 -2.34 -9.65 -4.68
CA GLY A 90 -1.14 -10.09 -3.98
C GLY A 90 -0.30 -11.08 -4.76
N TYR A 91 -0.90 -11.82 -5.71
CA TYR A 91 -0.15 -12.52 -6.73
C TYR A 91 0.58 -11.53 -7.66
N LEU A 92 -0.13 -10.48 -8.11
CA LEU A 92 0.46 -9.39 -8.90
C LEU A 92 1.54 -8.59 -8.16
N ASN A 93 1.64 -8.68 -6.82
CA ASN A 93 2.70 -8.03 -6.06
C ASN A 93 4.09 -8.57 -6.41
N LYS A 94 4.19 -9.86 -6.71
CA LYS A 94 5.43 -10.50 -7.15
C LYS A 94 5.83 -10.07 -8.57
N ILE A 95 4.84 -9.73 -9.40
CA ILE A 95 4.98 -9.36 -10.82
C ILE A 95 5.04 -7.83 -11.01
N SER A 96 4.68 -7.04 -9.98
CA SER A 96 4.54 -5.59 -10.12
C SER A 96 5.85 -4.90 -10.51
N PHE A 97 5.75 -3.97 -11.46
CA PHE A 97 6.86 -3.15 -11.95
C PHE A 97 7.46 -2.24 -10.87
N VAL A 98 6.65 -1.77 -9.92
CA VAL A 98 7.10 -0.84 -8.88
C VAL A 98 7.53 -1.61 -7.63
N LYS A 99 8.83 -1.77 -7.38
CA LYS A 99 9.35 -2.44 -6.17
C LYS A 99 9.97 -1.46 -5.19
N ILE A 100 9.92 -1.81 -3.90
CA ILE A 100 10.63 -1.08 -2.85
C ILE A 100 12.05 -1.64 -2.83
N LYS A 101 13.05 -0.83 -3.18
CA LYS A 101 14.47 -1.22 -3.13
C LYS A 101 15.16 -0.47 -2.00
N LEU A 102 15.94 -1.22 -1.21
CA LEU A 102 16.85 -0.67 -0.21
C LEU A 102 18.21 -0.41 -0.85
N ASP A 103 18.74 0.80 -0.70
CA ASP A 103 20.13 1.09 -1.00
C ASP A 103 21.01 0.78 0.22
N SER A 104 21.79 -0.30 0.11
CA SER A 104 22.68 -0.76 1.19
C SER A 104 23.81 0.22 1.51
N LYS A 105 24.21 1.10 0.58
CA LYS A 105 25.32 2.04 0.78
C LYS A 105 24.95 3.20 1.70
N SER A 106 23.73 3.72 1.57
CA SER A 106 23.23 4.83 2.38
C SER A 106 22.50 4.38 3.65
N CYS A 107 22.21 3.08 3.80
CA CYS A 107 21.42 2.55 4.91
C CYS A 107 22.24 2.41 6.20
N THR A 108 21.83 3.11 7.26
CA THR A 108 22.42 3.03 8.60
C THR A 108 21.88 1.87 9.44
N ARG A 109 21.01 1.03 8.88
CA ARG A 109 20.38 -0.13 9.56
C ARG A 109 19.68 0.22 10.89
N CYS A 110 19.12 1.42 11.00
CA CYS A 110 18.49 1.95 12.23
C CYS A 110 17.20 1.23 12.68
N GLY A 111 16.58 0.39 11.85
CA GLY A 111 15.38 -0.39 12.23
C GLY A 111 14.04 0.34 12.11
N ALA A 112 14.03 1.66 11.84
CA ALA A 112 12.79 2.46 11.80
C ALA A 112 11.75 1.91 10.80
N CYS A 113 12.19 1.43 9.63
CA CYS A 113 11.32 0.88 8.60
C CYS A 113 10.69 -0.48 9.00
N ASP A 114 11.40 -1.32 9.75
CA ASP A 114 10.86 -2.59 10.26
C ASP A 114 9.88 -2.38 11.41
N ASN A 115 10.13 -1.38 12.26
CA ASN A 115 9.24 -1.04 13.36
C ASN A 115 7.88 -0.50 12.87
N ILE A 116 7.86 0.31 11.82
CA ILE A 116 6.61 0.85 11.26
C ILE A 116 5.89 -0.15 10.36
N CYS A 117 6.61 -1.07 9.71
CA CYS A 117 6.02 -2.06 8.83
C CYS A 117 5.18 -3.07 9.63
N TYR A 118 3.88 -3.13 9.39
CA TYR A 118 3.00 -4.07 10.08
C TYR A 118 3.35 -5.55 9.81
N ILE A 119 4.03 -5.87 8.71
CA ILE A 119 4.46 -7.24 8.40
C ILE A 119 5.67 -7.63 9.26
N SER A 120 6.75 -6.84 9.21
CA SER A 120 7.96 -7.07 9.99
C SER A 120 7.70 -6.96 11.49
N ALA A 121 6.80 -6.07 11.91
CA ALA A 121 6.44 -5.90 13.32
C ALA A 121 5.66 -7.10 13.89
N LEU A 122 4.89 -7.82 13.06
CA LEU A 122 4.09 -8.97 13.51
C LEU A 122 4.74 -10.33 13.24
N ASN A 123 5.67 -10.41 12.27
CA ASN A 123 6.37 -11.64 11.92
C ASN A 123 7.86 -11.39 11.87
N LYS A 124 8.59 -12.06 12.76
CA LYS A 124 10.04 -11.91 12.86
C LYS A 124 10.80 -12.48 11.66
N ASP A 125 10.17 -13.29 10.82
CA ASP A 125 10.79 -13.87 9.62
C ASP A 125 11.02 -12.85 8.50
N TYR A 126 10.35 -11.69 8.58
CA TYR A 126 10.46 -10.61 7.61
C TYR A 126 11.29 -9.44 8.14
N SER A 127 12.12 -8.86 7.28
CA SER A 127 12.86 -7.63 7.58
C SER A 127 13.29 -6.95 6.28
N LEU A 128 13.21 -5.61 6.25
CA LEU A 128 13.71 -4.80 5.15
C LEU A 128 15.22 -4.60 5.20
N ILE A 129 15.84 -4.76 6.37
CA ILE A 129 17.25 -4.41 6.61
C ILE A 129 18.13 -5.66 6.66
N LYS A 130 17.60 -6.79 7.17
CA LYS A 130 18.35 -8.02 7.35
C LYS A 130 18.30 -8.88 6.09
N ALA A 131 19.44 -8.99 5.39
CA ALA A 131 19.55 -9.79 4.15
C ALA A 131 19.24 -11.28 4.33
N ALA A 132 19.43 -11.83 5.54
CA ALA A 132 19.11 -13.23 5.85
C ALA A 132 17.60 -13.51 6.03
N LYS A 133 16.75 -12.47 5.99
CA LYS A 133 15.30 -12.56 6.21
C LYS A 133 14.53 -12.29 4.93
N LEU A 134 13.27 -12.71 4.92
CA LEU A 134 12.38 -12.50 3.78
C LEU A 134 12.01 -11.02 3.65
N ASP A 135 11.95 -10.51 2.42
CA ASP A 135 11.53 -9.13 2.18
C ASP A 135 10.01 -8.99 2.38
N PRO A 136 9.54 -8.16 3.34
CA PRO A 136 8.12 -7.94 3.56
C PRO A 136 7.45 -7.29 2.33
N ALA A 137 8.16 -6.55 1.47
CA ALA A 137 7.62 -5.92 0.27
C ALA A 137 7.18 -6.94 -0.79
N LEU A 138 7.87 -8.08 -0.86
CA LEU A 138 7.52 -9.19 -1.76
C LEU A 138 6.41 -10.08 -1.20
N SER A 139 6.10 -9.97 0.09
CA SER A 139 5.05 -10.77 0.69
C SER A 139 3.69 -10.48 0.05
N TYR A 140 2.89 -11.53 -0.09
CA TYR A 140 1.51 -11.44 -0.55
C TYR A 140 0.68 -10.43 0.28
N ARG A 141 1.03 -10.25 1.56
CA ARG A 141 0.33 -9.38 2.52
C ARG A 141 0.74 -7.92 2.45
N CYS A 142 1.78 -7.55 1.69
CA CYS A 142 2.21 -6.16 1.57
C CYS A 142 1.16 -5.34 0.84
N SER A 143 0.72 -4.26 1.46
CA SER A 143 -0.23 -3.30 0.89
C SER A 143 0.46 -2.18 0.14
N LYS A 144 1.80 -2.16 0.10
CA LYS A 144 2.63 -1.04 -0.38
C LYS A 144 2.16 0.32 0.16
N CYS A 145 1.96 0.42 1.48
CA CYS A 145 1.57 1.67 2.14
C CYS A 145 2.65 2.76 2.07
N LEU A 146 3.91 2.38 1.81
CA LEU A 146 5.08 3.26 1.76
C LEU A 146 5.46 3.91 3.10
N ASP A 147 4.87 3.47 4.22
CA ASP A 147 5.25 3.98 5.55
C ASP A 147 6.73 3.74 5.86
N CYS A 148 7.30 2.63 5.37
CA CYS A 148 8.73 2.34 5.49
C CYS A 148 9.61 3.34 4.72
N VAL A 149 9.17 3.78 3.54
CA VAL A 149 9.83 4.82 2.73
C VAL A 149 9.67 6.17 3.41
N ALA A 150 8.48 6.45 3.95
CA ALA A 150 8.18 7.69 4.64
C ALA A 150 9.03 7.85 5.89
N VAL A 151 9.16 6.83 6.74
CA VAL A 151 9.89 6.94 8.01
C VAL A 151 11.41 6.96 7.84
N CYS A 152 11.93 6.54 6.69
CA CYS A 152 13.37 6.39 6.48
C CYS A 152 14.10 7.74 6.63
N PRO A 153 15.02 7.90 7.62
CA PRO A 153 15.69 9.17 7.88
C PRO A 153 16.74 9.51 6.82
N THR A 154 17.39 8.49 6.26
CA THR A 154 18.45 8.63 5.24
C THR A 154 17.92 8.62 3.81
N GLY A 155 16.63 8.34 3.60
CA GLY A 155 16.05 8.17 2.27
C GLY A 155 16.55 6.94 1.50
N SER A 156 17.16 5.97 2.19
CA SER A 156 17.74 4.76 1.57
C SER A 156 16.71 3.79 1.00
N LEU A 157 15.44 3.92 1.39
CA LEU A 157 14.32 3.18 0.82
C LEU A 157 13.65 4.01 -0.26
N SER A 158 13.53 3.45 -1.47
CA SER A 158 12.90 4.13 -2.60
C SER A 158 12.03 3.19 -3.42
N LEU A 159 11.04 3.76 -4.12
CA LEU A 159 10.28 3.06 -5.15
C LEU A 159 11.08 3.11 -6.44
N LYS A 160 11.43 1.94 -6.98
CA LYS A 160 12.09 1.81 -8.29
C LYS A 160 11.21 0.99 -9.22
N LEU A 161 11.17 1.40 -10.48
CA LEU A 161 10.60 0.62 -11.57
C LEU A 161 11.63 -0.44 -11.97
N ASP A 162 11.28 -1.73 -11.86
CA ASP A 162 11.97 -2.81 -12.58
C ASP A 162 11.37 -2.83 -13.99
N ILE A 163 12.03 -2.15 -14.92
CA ILE A 163 11.84 -2.28 -16.37
C ILE A 163 13.09 -2.97 -16.91
#